data_AF-A0A4R2NAQ8-F1
#
_entry.id   AF-A0A4R2NAQ8-F1
#
_cell.length_a   1.000
_cell.length_b   1.000
_cell.length_c   1.000
_cell.angle_alpha   90.00
_cell.angle_beta   90.00
_cell.angle_gamma   90.00
#
_symmetry.space_group_name_H-M   'P 1'
#
loop_
_entity.id
_entity.type
_entity.pdbx_description
1 polymer ?
#
loop_
_entity_poly.entity_id
_entity_poly.type
_entity_poly.pdbx_seq_one_letter_code
_entity_poly.pdbx_strand_id
1 'polypeptide(L)' 'ALAIGTGYRVNEGFSARAGFALSGGDVSGGAGINYEW' A
#
# COMPACT_ATOMS: atom_id res chain seq x y z
N ALA A 1 -0.30 -5.50 15.88
CA ALA A 1 -0.10 -4.40 14.92
C ALA A 1 -1.40 -4.14 14.18
N LEU A 2 -1.76 -2.86 13.96
CA LEU A 2 -2.93 -2.44 13.18
C LEU A 2 -2.44 -1.84 11.87
N ALA A 3 -2.94 -2.27 10.72
CA ALA A 3 -2.59 -1.71 9.43
C ALA A 3 -3.82 -1.21 8.69
N ILE A 4 -3.70 -0.05 8.04
CA ILE A 4 -4.71 0.51 7.15
C ILE A 4 -4.05 0.99 5.86
N GLY A 5 -4.69 0.73 4.73
CA GLY A 5 -4.17 1.15 3.44
C GLY A 5 -5.28 1.30 2.42
N THR A 6 -4.97 2.05 1.37
CA THR A 6 -5.81 2.22 0.20
C THR A 6 -5.01 1.85 -1.04
N GLY A 7 -5.71 1.42 -2.08
CA GLY A 7 -5.09 1.11 -3.35
C GLY A 7 -6.08 1.33 -4.48
N TYR A 8 -5.55 1.65 -5.65
CA TYR A 8 -6.30 1.81 -6.87
C TYR A 8 -5.72 0.93 -7.97
N ARG A 9 -6.57 0.14 -8.60
CA ARG A 9 -6.22 -0.63 -9.80
C ARG A 9 -6.72 0.15 -11.01
N VAL A 10 -5.79 0.60 -11.84
CA VAL A 10 -6.11 1.39 -13.04
C VAL A 10 -6.54 0.47 -14.18
N ASN A 11 -5.83 -0.65 -14.37
CA ASN A 11 -6.15 -1.69 -15.34
C ASN A 11 -5.50 -3.03 -14.91
N GLU A 12 -5.59 -4.07 -15.75
CA GLU A 12 -4.97 -5.37 -15.47
C GLU A 12 -3.44 -5.27 -15.29
N GLY A 13 -2.78 -4.39 -16.04
CA GLY A 13 -1.33 -4.22 -16.02
C GLY A 13 -0.79 -3.12 -15.10
N PHE A 14 -1.62 -2.38 -14.36
CA PHE A 14 -1.16 -1.29 -13.48
C PHE A 14 -2.03 -1.12 -12.24
N SER A 15 -1.38 -1.14 -11.07
CA SER A 15 -2.02 -0.87 -9.78
C SER A 15 -1.08 -0.11 -8.84
N ALA A 16 -1.65 0.74 -8.00
CA ALA A 16 -0.92 1.47 -6.96
C ALA A 16 -1.57 1.24 -5.59
N ARG A 17 -0.75 1.20 -4.55
CA ARG A 17 -1.17 1.03 -3.16
C ARG A 17 -0.35 1.91 -2.23
N ALA A 18 -0.98 2.39 -1.18
CA ALA A 18 -0.34 3.11 -0.09
C ALA A 18 -1.00 2.74 1.24
N GLY A 19 -0.22 2.65 2.31
CA GLY A 19 -0.77 2.34 3.63
C GLY A 19 0.21 2.58 4.75
N PHE A 20 -0.32 2.50 5.96
CA PHE A 20 0.41 2.70 7.20
C PHE A 20 0.09 1.56 8.17
N ALA A 21 1.08 1.17 8.97
CA ALA A 21 0.95 0.20 10.03
C ALA A 21 1.44 0.79 11.36
N LEU A 22 0.65 0.56 12.41
CA LEU A 22 0.93 0.87 13.80
C LEU A 22 1.33 -0.40 14.52
N SER A 23 2.52 -0.42 15.13
CA SER A 23 2.98 -1.53 15.95
C SER A 23 3.73 -1.00 17.17
N GLY A 24 3.22 -1.25 18.37
CA GLY A 24 3.95 -0.93 19.61
C GLY A 24 4.25 0.55 19.86
N GLY A 25 3.53 1.47 19.20
CA GLY A 25 3.81 2.92 19.26
C GLY A 25 4.58 3.44 18.05
N ASP A 26 5.17 2.55 17.26
CA ASP A 26 5.83 2.90 16.00
C ASP A 26 4.82 2.97 14.84
N VAL A 27 4.99 3.97 13.99
CA VAL A 27 4.25 4.12 12.74
C VAL A 27 5.21 3.86 11.58
N SER A 28 4.85 2.91 10.72
CA SER A 28 5.57 2.63 9.48
C SER A 28 4.63 2.84 8.29
N GLY A 29 5.13 3.48 7.24
CA GLY A 29 4.38 3.77 6.02
C GLY A 29 5.03 3.13 4.80
N GLY A 30 4.22 2.74 3.82
CA GLY A 30 4.70 2.18 2.57
C GLY A 30 3.80 2.55 1.40
N ALA A 31 4.41 2.74 0.24
CA ALA A 31 3.72 2.89 -1.03
C ALA A 31 4.36 1.97 -2.07
N GLY A 32 3.57 1.47 -3.01
CA GLY A 32 4.03 0.56 -4.05
C GLY A 32 3.20 0.68 -5.30
N ILE A 33 3.85 0.45 -6.44
CA ILE A 33 3.25 0.40 -7.77
C ILE A 33 3.59 -0.97 -8.34
N ASN A 34 2.61 -1.63 -8.95
CA ASN A 34 2.84 -2.82 -9.75
C ASN A 34 2.52 -2.47 -11.21
N TYR A 35 3.41 -2.86 -12.12
CA TYR A 35 3.18 -2.82 -13.56
C TYR A 35 3.50 -4.20 -14.16
N GLU A 36 2.73 -4.64 -15.15
CA GLU A 36 2.97 -5.85 -15.94
C GLU A 36 3.42 -5.42 -17.35
N TRP A 37 4.48 -6.06 -17.87
CA TRP A 37 5.12 -5.73 -19.15
C TRP A 37 5.26 -6.98 -20.00
#